data_AF-A0A536C4D5-F1
#
_entry.id   AF-A0A536C4D5-F1
#
_cell.length_a   1.000
_cell.length_b   1.000
_cell.length_c   1.000
_cell.angle_alpha   90.00
_cell.angle_beta   90.00
_cell.angle_gamma   90.00
#
_symmetry.space_group_name_H-M   'P 1'
#
loop_
_entity.id
_entity.type
_entity.pdbx_description
1 polymer ?
#
loop_
_entity_poly.entity_id
_entity_poly.type
_entity_poly.pdbx_seq_one_letter_code
_entity_poly.pdbx_strand_id
1 'polypeptide(L)' 'MPLRKLKRVAKIVDAAMRDGARARSQATDPAFREGLQTDRRGELSKFKTVQHALADRARIEKAKAARAKTKAKKK' A
#
# COMPACT_ATOMS: atom_id res chain seq x y z
N MET A 1 -8.72 -17.05 -19.03
CA MET A 1 -8.52 -16.44 -17.69
C MET A 1 -7.83 -15.04 -17.67
N PRO A 2 -8.05 -14.08 -18.60
CA PRO A 2 -7.41 -12.75 -18.53
C PRO A 2 -8.19 -11.69 -17.73
N LEU A 3 -9.52 -11.76 -17.69
CA LEU A 3 -10.40 -10.71 -17.14
C LEU A 3 -10.19 -10.44 -15.64
N ARG A 4 -9.86 -11.47 -14.84
CA ARG A 4 -9.62 -11.31 -13.39
C ARG A 4 -8.36 -10.51 -13.08
N LYS A 5 -7.33 -10.58 -13.93
CA LYS A 5 -6.09 -9.80 -13.77
C LYS A 5 -6.32 -8.34 -14.15
N LEU A 6 -7.02 -8.08 -15.25
CA LEU A 6 -7.42 -6.73 -15.68
C LEU A 6 -8.25 -6.00 -14.62
N LYS A 7 -9.24 -6.67 -14.02
CA LYS A 7 -10.04 -6.10 -12.92
C LYS A 7 -9.20 -5.72 -11.70
N ARG A 8 -8.10 -6.44 -11.41
CA ARG A 8 -7.20 -6.09 -10.30
C ARG A 8 -6.36 -4.86 -10.64
N VAL A 9 -5.84 -4.78 -11.86
CA VAL A 9 -5.09 -3.61 -12.33
C VAL A 9 -5.97 -2.37 -12.30
N ALA A 10 -7.20 -2.45 -12.81
CA ALA A 10 -8.16 -1.34 -12.76
C ALA A 10 -8.40 -0.85 -11.33
N LYS A 11 -8.61 -1.76 -10.36
CA LYS A 11 -8.77 -1.38 -8.94
C LYS A 11 -7.56 -0.65 -8.35
N ILE A 12 -6.34 -1.05 -8.74
CA ILE A 12 -5.11 -0.39 -8.28
C ILE A 12 -5.02 1.01 -8.87
N VAL A 13 -5.31 1.15 -10.17
CA VAL A 13 -5.31 2.45 -10.87
C VAL A 13 -6.37 3.38 -10.27
N ASP A 14 -7.58 2.90 -10.03
CA ASP A 14 -8.65 3.68 -9.38
C ASP A 14 -8.25 4.16 -7.99
N ALA A 15 -7.62 3.29 -7.19
CA ALA A 15 -7.12 3.64 -5.87
C ALA A 15 -6.02 4.71 -5.94
N ALA A 16 -5.10 4.60 -6.90
CA ALA A 16 -4.05 5.59 -7.11
C ALA A 16 -4.62 6.95 -7.56
N MET A 17 -5.61 6.96 -8.45
CA MET A 17 -6.27 8.19 -8.89
C MET A 17 -6.98 8.90 -7.73
N ARG A 18 -7.71 8.15 -6.90
CA ARG A 18 -8.41 8.69 -5.73
C ARG A 18 -7.46 9.23 -4.67
N ASP A 19 -6.39 8.50 -4.38
CA ASP A 19 -5.37 8.97 -3.45
C ASP A 19 -4.65 10.22 -3.98
N GLY A 20 -4.36 10.27 -5.28
CA GLY A 20 -3.76 11.45 -5.91
C GLY A 20 -4.67 12.69 -5.82
N ALA A 21 -5.97 12.53 -6.05
CA ALA A 21 -6.94 13.61 -5.87
C ALA A 21 -7.00 14.07 -4.41
N ARG A 22 -7.03 13.14 -3.46
CA ARG A 22 -7.05 13.42 -2.02
C ARG A 22 -5.77 14.09 -1.53
N ALA A 23 -4.61 13.66 -2.03
CA ALA A 23 -3.33 14.25 -1.68
C ALA A 23 -3.26 15.70 -2.15
N ARG A 24 -3.75 16.00 -3.37
CA ARG A 24 -3.82 17.37 -3.88
C ARG A 24 -4.78 18.25 -3.06
N SER A 25 -5.96 17.74 -2.69
CA SER A 25 -6.90 18.50 -1.87
C SER A 25 -6.40 18.76 -0.45
N GLN A 26 -5.65 17.80 0.12
CA GLN A 26 -5.10 17.91 1.48
C GLN A 26 -3.76 18.65 1.54
N ALA A 27 -3.05 18.81 0.42
CA ALA A 27 -1.75 19.49 0.40
C ALA A 27 -1.82 20.95 0.89
N THR A 28 -2.99 21.58 0.78
CA THR A 28 -3.25 22.94 1.25
C THR A 28 -3.92 22.99 2.62
N ASP A 29 -4.27 21.85 3.21
CA ASP A 29 -4.91 21.78 4.53
C ASP A 29 -3.87 21.92 5.66
N PRO A 30 -3.94 22.96 6.51
CA PRO A 30 -3.03 23.14 7.63
C PRO A 30 -3.04 21.97 8.62
N ALA A 31 -4.21 21.39 8.89
CA ALA A 31 -4.36 20.29 9.83
C ALA A 31 -3.66 19.02 9.31
N PHE A 32 -3.73 18.78 8.00
CA PHE A 32 -3.00 17.69 7.36
C PHE A 32 -1.48 17.89 7.44
N ARG A 33 -1.01 19.13 7.24
CA ARG A 33 0.43 19.46 7.35
C ARG A 33 0.96 19.28 8.76
N GLU A 34 0.21 19.73 9.76
CA GLU A 34 0.54 19.53 11.17
C GLU A 34 0.55 18.04 11.53
N GLY A 35 -0.47 17.30 11.10
CA GLY A 35 -0.52 15.85 11.26
C GLY A 35 0.69 15.13 10.63
N LEU A 36 1.15 15.58 9.46
CA LEU A 36 2.38 15.05 8.83
C LEU A 36 3.66 15.35 9.60
N GLN A 37 3.71 16.44 10.37
CA GLN A 37 4.86 16.78 11.21
C GLN A 37 4.86 15.99 12.50
N THR A 38 3.69 15.79 13.13
CA THR A 38 3.56 15.08 14.40
C THR A 38 3.59 13.56 14.23
N ASP A 39 2.80 13.01 13.31
CA ASP A 39 2.78 11.58 12.99
C ASP A 39 2.64 11.35 11.49
N ARG A 40 3.78 11.45 10.80
CA ARG A 40 3.87 11.18 9.36
C ARG A 40 3.34 9.79 8.98
N ARG A 41 3.58 8.77 9.80
CA ARG A 41 3.20 7.40 9.45
C ARG A 41 1.71 7.19 9.59
N GLY A 42 1.11 7.64 10.69
CA GLY A 42 -0.33 7.60 10.89
C GLY A 42 -1.07 8.41 9.83
N GLU A 43 -0.57 9.60 9.51
CA GLU A 43 -1.19 10.48 8.52
C GLU A 43 -1.14 9.89 7.10
N LEU A 44 0.02 9.37 6.67
CA LEU A 44 0.15 8.73 5.36
C LEU A 44 -0.59 7.38 5.25
N SER A 45 -0.83 6.69 6.37
CA SER A 45 -1.58 5.43 6.38
C SER A 45 -3.05 5.59 5.97
N LYS A 46 -3.56 6.82 5.92
CA LYS A 46 -4.92 7.14 5.46
C LYS A 46 -5.09 6.97 3.94
N PHE A 47 -4.01 6.91 3.18
CA PHE A 47 -4.00 6.66 1.73
C PHE A 47 -4.09 5.16 1.43
N LYS A 48 -5.00 4.77 0.53
CA LYS A 48 -5.24 3.36 0.19
C LYS A 48 -4.02 2.69 -0.46
N THR A 49 -3.30 3.41 -1.29
CA THR A 49 -2.05 2.96 -1.93
C THR A 49 -0.97 2.65 -0.90
N VAL A 50 -0.86 3.45 0.17
CA VAL A 50 0.07 3.20 1.29
C VAL A 50 -0.34 1.91 2.02
N GLN A 51 -1.62 1.72 2.31
CA GLN A 51 -2.12 0.48 2.91
C GLN A 51 -1.85 -0.74 2.04
N HIS A 52 -2.07 -0.63 0.73
CA HIS A 52 -1.76 -1.70 -0.23
C HIS A 52 -0.27 -2.03 -0.24
N ALA A 53 0.62 -1.03 -0.24
CA ALA A 53 2.06 -1.24 -0.21
C ALA A 53 2.51 -1.96 1.07
N LEU A 54 1.95 -1.61 2.23
CA LEU A 54 2.24 -2.28 3.50
C LEU A 54 1.77 -3.74 3.49
N ALA A 55 0.56 -3.99 2.98
CA ALA A 55 0.01 -5.34 2.84
C ALA A 55 0.85 -6.21 1.89
N ASP A 56 1.32 -5.63 0.78
CA ASP A 56 2.17 -6.31 -0.19
C ASP A 56 3.53 -6.65 0.43
N ARG A 57 4.14 -5.73 1.16
CA ARG A 57 5.38 -5.98 1.91
C ARG A 57 5.22 -7.13 2.90
N ALA A 58 4.14 -7.12 3.68
CA ALA A 58 3.85 -8.21 4.63
C ALA A 58 3.67 -9.56 3.92
N ARG A 59 3.02 -9.56 2.74
CA ARG A 59 2.85 -10.79 1.93
C ARG A 59 4.18 -11.30 1.39
N ILE A 60 5.05 -10.40 0.92
CA ILE A 60 6.38 -10.74 0.40
C ILE A 60 7.24 -11.34 1.51
N GLU A 61 7.25 -10.73 2.71
CA GLU A 61 8.03 -11.25 3.83
C GLU A 61 7.53 -12.63 4.29
N LYS A 62 6.20 -12.84 4.36
CA LYS A 62 5.64 -14.17 4.62
C LYS A 62 6.06 -15.20 3.57
N ALA A 63 6.03 -14.82 2.28
CA ALA A 63 6.44 -15.70 1.19
C ALA A 63 7.95 -16.03 1.24
N LYS A 64 8.80 -15.06 1.58
CA LYS A 64 10.24 -15.28 1.80
C LYS A 64 10.48 -16.24 2.96
N ALA A 65 9.82 -16.03 4.10
CA ALA A 65 9.95 -16.90 5.27
C ALA A 65 9.49 -18.34 4.96
N ALA A 66 8.39 -18.50 4.24
CA ALA A 66 7.92 -19.81 3.80
C ALA A 66 8.95 -20.51 2.91
N ARG A 67 9.49 -19.81 1.90
CA ARG A 67 10.54 -20.33 1.01
C ARG A 67 11.81 -20.73 1.77
N ALA A 68 12.22 -19.97 2.78
CA ALA A 68 13.38 -20.29 3.62
C ALA A 68 13.16 -21.60 4.41
N LYS A 69 11.97 -21.79 5.00
CA LYS A 69 11.61 -23.04 5.70
C LYS A 69 11.60 -24.24 4.76
N THR A 70 11.09 -24.10 3.53
CA THR A 70 11.09 -25.19 2.54
C THR A 70 12.50 -25.58 2.12
N LYS A 71 13.40 -24.60 1.96
CA LYS A 71 14.82 -24.86 1.64
C LYS A 71 15.54 -25.57 2.80
N ALA A 72 15.27 -25.17 4.04
CA ALA A 72 15.86 -25.80 5.23
C ALA A 72 15.41 -27.25 5.42
N LYS A 73 14.16 -27.60 5.06
CA LYS A 73 13.64 -28.98 5.16
C LYS A 73 14.15 -29.92 4.04
N LYS A 74 14.70 -29.37 2.96
CA LYS A 74 15.21 -30.14 1.80
C LYS A 74 16.72 -30.39 1.88
N LYS A 75 17.38 -29.86 2.91
CA LYS A 75 18.81 -30.02 3.19
C LYS A 75 18.95 -30.98 4.36
#